data_AF-A0A1Q3GVP4-F1
#
_entry.id   AF-A0A1Q3GVP4-F1
#
_cell.length_a   1.000
_cell.length_b   1.000
_cell.length_c   1.000
_cell.angle_alpha   90.00
_cell.angle_beta   90.00
_cell.angle_gamma   90.00
#
_symmetry.space_group_name_H-M   'P 1'
#
loop_
_entity.id
_entity.type
_entity.pdbx_description
1 polymer ?
#
loop_
_entity_poly.entity_id
_entity_poly.type
_entity_poly.pdbx_seq_one_letter_code
_entity_poly.pdbx_strand_id
1 'polypeptide(L)'
;MRQLLQFSIFTGILCLSLTLTSLAQNNPAVLYGSHYHREAARLNPAKLGDTYTNFDITGIPMPLPTFNLYTWAGNNRLNAKDFQKYFIDGGNTIDSLTIEEFIGRFKKKNIIGAGLQAQVFGFSFKINRKTEVMDMNNPDLADIPVIKRDEIVTISFDILERAAISTRIPKELAAFVWRGNGSPEFLGREVDLGNLATNGYWLREFALGAAMPVYQGLDVKVRAGVRLKYLQGIAAIRSKRAKFTVQTQDPTQGGNININADYLVNISTPLQVDTAGNFIELTDPSASTFLQAQGSGFGIDLGTTVTIQDRFVGTFSLLDVGAVGFRKNVVNYSLNASEQFSGVTIPGDFSDANFEGANGIIDSLTNNFEPQNSFNRFSIPLPTRLMLQAEYKVPRIDKKGRKFDKHHFYLTYIQGFGEYGISTARPSFTAAYSHNLGQQMNFGFSATSGGYSGFGLGSFVSFKIGYYRLGLGTNNLTALLLRSGGTGFDFSFNLTTAFR
;
A
#
# COMPACT_ATOMS: atom_id res chain seq x y z
N MET A 1 14.85 -21.37 16.28
CA MET A 1 14.03 -22.12 15.30
C MET A 1 12.51 -21.86 15.42
N ARG A 2 11.85 -22.02 16.59
CA ARG A 2 10.39 -21.73 16.72
C ARG A 2 9.96 -20.30 16.34
N GLN A 3 10.71 -19.26 16.74
CA GLN A 3 10.41 -17.87 16.34
C GLN A 3 10.48 -17.65 14.82
N LEU A 4 11.40 -18.35 14.12
CA LEU A 4 11.41 -18.40 12.65
C LEU A 4 10.13 -19.03 12.10
N LEU A 5 9.59 -20.07 12.76
CA LEU A 5 8.31 -20.68 12.39
C LEU A 5 7.11 -19.74 12.60
N GLN A 6 7.12 -18.95 13.68
CA GLN A 6 6.11 -17.91 13.92
C GLN A 6 6.22 -16.76 12.88
N PHE A 7 7.45 -16.38 12.51
CA PHE A 7 7.70 -15.50 11.37
C PHE A 7 7.19 -16.10 10.05
N SER A 8 7.32 -17.42 9.87
CA SER A 8 6.76 -18.18 8.74
C SER A 8 5.24 -18.29 8.74
N ILE A 9 4.54 -18.08 9.87
CA ILE A 9 3.07 -17.95 9.89
C ILE A 9 2.65 -16.57 9.39
N PHE A 10 3.34 -15.51 9.84
CA PHE A 10 3.10 -14.14 9.35
C PHE A 10 3.49 -14.01 7.87
N THR A 11 4.60 -14.63 7.50
CA THR A 11 5.04 -14.78 6.10
C THR A 11 4.14 -15.74 5.34
N GLY A 12 3.48 -16.71 5.99
CA GLY A 12 2.49 -17.61 5.38
C GLY A 12 1.21 -16.90 4.95
N ILE A 13 0.74 -15.94 5.76
CA ILE A 13 -0.36 -15.03 5.38
C ILE A 13 0.07 -14.09 4.24
N LEU A 14 1.33 -13.65 4.21
CA LEU A 14 1.90 -13.00 3.02
C LEU A 14 2.00 -13.96 1.81
N CYS A 15 2.36 -15.22 2.01
CA CYS A 15 2.51 -16.20 0.92
C CYS A 15 1.15 -16.53 0.29
N LEU A 16 0.08 -16.63 1.08
CA LEU A 16 -1.30 -16.70 0.60
C LEU A 16 -1.79 -15.42 -0.12
N SER A 17 -1.01 -14.34 -0.10
CA SER A 17 -1.19 -13.16 -0.96
C SER A 17 -0.08 -12.97 -2.01
N LEU A 18 0.94 -13.84 -2.03
CA LEU A 18 1.96 -13.96 -3.09
C LEU A 18 1.62 -15.06 -4.11
N THR A 19 0.72 -16.00 -3.77
CA THR A 19 0.14 -16.99 -4.70
C THR A 19 -0.61 -16.36 -5.89
N LEU A 20 -0.96 -15.07 -5.81
CA LEU A 20 -1.50 -14.29 -6.91
C LEU A 20 -0.52 -13.14 -7.24
N THR A 21 0.15 -13.28 -8.38
CA THR A 21 1.31 -12.45 -8.76
C THR A 21 0.99 -10.96 -8.79
N SER A 22 1.93 -10.15 -8.31
CA SER A 22 1.64 -9.10 -7.33
C SER A 22 2.14 -7.68 -7.83
N LEU A 23 2.42 -6.37 -8.15
CA LEU A 23 1.94 -4.97 -7.82
C LEU A 23 0.63 -4.43 -8.44
N ALA A 24 -0.22 -3.90 -7.56
CA ALA A 24 -0.88 -2.59 -7.69
C ALA A 24 -0.87 -1.86 -6.31
N GLN A 25 -1.36 -0.62 -6.17
CA GLN A 25 -1.04 0.19 -4.97
C GLN A 25 -2.04 1.29 -4.53
N ASN A 26 -2.57 2.10 -5.45
CA ASN A 26 -3.24 3.37 -5.10
C ASN A 26 -4.78 3.33 -5.12
N ASN A 27 -5.39 2.19 -5.45
CA ASN A 27 -6.83 2.02 -5.75
C ASN A 27 -7.49 3.16 -6.57
N PRO A 28 -6.91 3.67 -7.68
CA PRO A 28 -7.52 4.79 -8.40
C PRO A 28 -8.92 4.46 -8.96
N ALA A 29 -9.26 3.18 -9.17
CA ALA A 29 -10.61 2.71 -9.49
C ALA A 29 -11.73 3.30 -8.59
N VAL A 30 -11.47 3.55 -7.30
CA VAL A 30 -12.48 4.15 -6.39
C VAL A 30 -12.85 5.59 -6.78
N LEU A 31 -11.95 6.33 -7.45
CA LEU A 31 -12.22 7.68 -7.96
C LEU A 31 -13.18 7.67 -9.16
N TYR A 32 -13.14 6.61 -9.97
CA TYR A 32 -13.81 6.53 -11.28
C TYR A 32 -15.24 5.96 -11.21
N GLY A 33 -15.59 5.30 -10.10
CA GLY A 33 -16.94 4.78 -9.87
C GLY A 33 -17.90 5.87 -9.37
N SER A 34 -19.01 6.06 -10.09
CA SER A 34 -20.03 7.10 -9.85
C SER A 34 -20.88 6.87 -8.58
N HIS A 35 -20.48 5.95 -7.71
CA HIS A 35 -21.23 5.49 -6.53
C HIS A 35 -20.39 5.47 -5.23
N TYR A 36 -19.10 5.86 -5.26
CA TYR A 36 -18.17 5.76 -4.11
C TYR A 36 -17.61 7.10 -3.62
N HIS A 37 -18.43 8.16 -3.58
CA HIS A 37 -17.90 9.50 -3.36
C HIS A 37 -17.31 9.70 -1.95
N ARG A 38 -17.76 8.93 -0.95
CA ARG A 38 -17.18 8.91 0.41
C ARG A 38 -15.90 8.08 0.47
N GLU A 39 -15.82 6.93 -0.20
CA GLU A 39 -14.63 6.08 -0.23
C GLU A 39 -13.52 6.74 -1.07
N ALA A 40 -13.92 7.42 -2.14
CA ALA A 40 -13.07 8.30 -2.94
C ALA A 40 -12.61 9.54 -2.17
N ALA A 41 -13.28 9.95 -1.08
CA ALA A 41 -12.82 11.04 -0.23
C ALA A 41 -11.49 10.74 0.47
N ARG A 42 -11.10 9.46 0.58
CA ARG A 42 -9.76 9.02 1.04
C ARG A 42 -8.64 9.37 0.06
N LEU A 43 -8.97 9.74 -1.19
CA LEU A 43 -8.04 10.15 -2.25
C LEU A 43 -8.30 11.56 -2.80
N ASN A 44 -9.55 12.05 -2.73
CA ASN A 44 -9.91 13.45 -2.94
C ASN A 44 -10.88 13.92 -1.84
N PRO A 45 -10.39 14.50 -0.74
CA PRO A 45 -11.23 14.98 0.37
C PRO A 45 -12.37 15.91 -0.05
N ALA A 46 -12.24 16.70 -1.12
CA ALA A 46 -13.33 17.54 -1.61
C ALA A 46 -14.50 16.74 -2.23
N LYS A 47 -14.27 15.51 -2.71
CA LYS A 47 -15.32 14.63 -3.25
C LYS A 47 -16.27 14.10 -2.17
N LEU A 48 -15.91 14.21 -0.87
CA LEU A 48 -16.85 13.96 0.23
C LEU A 48 -18.10 14.82 0.05
N GLY A 49 -19.28 14.19 -0.01
CA GLY A 49 -20.54 14.90 -0.21
C GLY A 49 -20.82 15.38 -1.64
N ASP A 50 -19.97 15.09 -2.64
CA ASP A 50 -20.20 15.47 -4.04
C ASP A 50 -21.28 14.60 -4.73
N THR A 51 -22.45 14.45 -4.09
CA THR A 51 -23.59 13.64 -4.55
C THR A 51 -24.93 14.22 -4.08
N TYR A 52 -26.02 13.59 -4.51
CA TYR A 52 -27.37 13.80 -3.98
C TYR A 52 -27.69 13.00 -2.71
N THR A 53 -26.71 12.30 -2.12
CA THR A 53 -26.89 11.57 -0.85
C THR A 53 -26.79 12.54 0.33
N ASN A 54 -27.68 12.42 1.31
CA ASN A 54 -27.64 13.19 2.56
C ASN A 54 -27.02 12.41 3.72
N PHE A 55 -27.08 11.07 3.69
CA PHE A 55 -26.46 10.20 4.68
C PHE A 55 -25.92 8.90 4.05
N ASP A 56 -24.64 8.60 4.25
CA ASP A 56 -23.98 7.34 3.85
C ASP A 56 -23.44 6.63 5.10
N ILE A 57 -23.52 5.30 5.17
CA ILE A 57 -23.03 4.49 6.30
C ILE A 57 -22.45 3.13 5.89
N THR A 58 -21.42 2.69 6.61
CA THR A 58 -20.77 1.36 6.52
C THR A 58 -20.41 0.87 7.92
N GLY A 59 -20.41 -0.45 8.13
CA GLY A 59 -20.00 -1.10 9.38
C GLY A 59 -21.16 -1.46 10.32
N ILE A 60 -22.39 -1.07 9.99
CA ILE A 60 -23.59 -1.49 10.74
C ILE A 60 -24.30 -2.62 9.96
N PRO A 61 -24.75 -3.69 10.64
CA PRO A 61 -25.60 -4.72 10.02
C PRO A 61 -27.02 -4.20 9.84
N MET A 62 -27.39 -3.80 8.61
CA MET A 62 -28.77 -3.45 8.25
C MET A 62 -29.07 -3.69 6.77
N PRO A 63 -29.98 -4.62 6.46
CA PRO A 63 -30.01 -6.01 6.92
C PRO A 63 -28.81 -6.86 6.44
N LEU A 64 -27.83 -6.29 5.73
CA LEU A 64 -26.54 -6.92 5.45
C LEU A 64 -25.40 -6.17 6.16
N PRO A 65 -24.32 -6.86 6.59
CA PRO A 65 -23.11 -6.20 7.09
C PRO A 65 -22.41 -5.46 5.94
N THR A 66 -22.37 -4.14 6.03
CA THR A 66 -21.70 -3.25 5.07
C THR A 66 -20.21 -3.16 5.40
N PHE A 67 -19.33 -3.39 4.43
CA PHE A 67 -17.88 -3.25 4.60
C PHE A 67 -17.20 -2.75 3.30
N ASN A 68 -16.09 -2.04 3.43
CA ASN A 68 -15.24 -1.67 2.29
C ASN A 68 -13.82 -2.22 2.51
N LEU A 69 -13.28 -2.93 1.53
CA LEU A 69 -11.96 -3.58 1.58
C LEU A 69 -11.17 -3.26 0.31
N TYR A 70 -9.95 -2.76 0.47
CA TYR A 70 -8.94 -2.77 -0.58
C TYR A 70 -7.78 -3.67 -0.16
N THR A 71 -7.36 -4.59 -1.03
CA THR A 71 -6.17 -5.42 -0.84
C THR A 71 -5.30 -5.38 -2.09
N TRP A 72 -3.99 -5.36 -1.91
CA TRP A 72 -3.00 -5.40 -2.99
C TRP A 72 -1.81 -6.24 -2.57
N ALA A 73 -1.27 -6.99 -3.51
CA ALA A 73 0.05 -7.59 -3.39
C ALA A 73 1.06 -6.74 -4.17
N GLY A 74 2.36 -6.98 -3.99
CA GLY A 74 3.42 -6.33 -4.75
C GLY A 74 4.64 -7.16 -5.14
N ASN A 75 5.04 -7.11 -6.42
CA ASN A 75 6.44 -7.15 -6.85
C ASN A 75 6.68 -6.41 -8.19
N ASN A 76 7.93 -6.04 -8.51
CA ASN A 76 8.32 -5.28 -9.72
C ASN A 76 9.22 -6.03 -10.74
N ARG A 77 9.27 -7.36 -10.68
CA ARG A 77 10.20 -8.24 -11.43
C ARG A 77 9.54 -9.54 -11.93
N LEU A 78 9.00 -10.38 -11.05
CA LEU A 78 8.22 -11.58 -11.38
C LEU A 78 6.90 -11.18 -12.07
N ASN A 79 6.72 -11.58 -13.33
CA ASN A 79 5.42 -11.56 -14.01
C ASN A 79 4.71 -12.92 -13.85
N ALA A 80 3.44 -13.00 -14.25
CA ALA A 80 2.66 -14.23 -14.17
C ALA A 80 3.29 -15.41 -14.94
N LYS A 81 3.96 -15.15 -16.08
CA LYS A 81 4.70 -16.18 -16.83
C LYS A 81 5.92 -16.72 -16.07
N ASP A 82 6.71 -15.84 -15.45
CA ASP A 82 7.85 -16.22 -14.61
C ASP A 82 7.35 -17.07 -13.44
N PHE A 83 6.28 -16.65 -12.76
CA PHE A 83 5.73 -17.40 -11.62
C PHE A 83 5.21 -18.78 -12.04
N GLN A 84 4.44 -18.86 -13.13
CA GLN A 84 3.98 -20.14 -13.69
C GLN A 84 5.17 -21.05 -14.03
N LYS A 85 6.17 -20.55 -14.78
CA LYS A 85 7.37 -21.31 -15.19
C LYS A 85 8.15 -21.85 -13.99
N TYR A 86 8.28 -21.07 -12.92
CA TYR A 86 9.22 -21.38 -11.82
C TYR A 86 8.57 -22.02 -10.58
N PHE A 87 7.27 -21.83 -10.34
CA PHE A 87 6.59 -22.26 -9.11
C PHE A 87 5.36 -23.17 -9.34
N ILE A 88 4.93 -23.39 -10.60
CA ILE A 88 3.78 -24.25 -10.92
C ILE A 88 4.17 -25.33 -11.94
N ASP A 89 4.70 -24.92 -13.10
CA ASP A 89 5.06 -25.83 -14.20
C ASP A 89 6.46 -26.44 -14.05
N GLY A 90 7.32 -25.85 -13.21
CA GLY A 90 8.76 -26.15 -13.13
C GLY A 90 9.14 -27.48 -12.46
N GLY A 91 8.17 -28.20 -11.87
CA GLY A 91 8.43 -29.42 -11.09
C GLY A 91 9.28 -29.17 -9.84
N ASN A 92 9.87 -30.24 -9.30
CA ASN A 92 10.67 -30.17 -8.06
C ASN A 92 12.11 -29.67 -8.25
N THR A 93 12.51 -29.28 -9.47
CA THR A 93 13.91 -28.98 -9.82
C THR A 93 14.02 -27.72 -10.68
N ILE A 94 14.28 -26.59 -10.04
CA ILE A 94 14.63 -25.34 -10.73
C ILE A 94 16.11 -25.44 -11.13
N ASP A 95 16.43 -25.31 -12.43
CA ASP A 95 17.81 -25.41 -12.91
C ASP A 95 18.62 -24.11 -12.70
N SER A 96 19.95 -24.24 -12.73
CA SER A 96 20.86 -23.10 -12.49
C SER A 96 20.74 -22.01 -13.56
N LEU A 97 20.49 -22.40 -14.82
CA LEU A 97 20.24 -21.49 -15.94
C LEU A 97 18.97 -20.66 -15.72
N THR A 98 17.92 -21.24 -15.15
CA THR A 98 16.70 -20.52 -14.76
C THR A 98 16.95 -19.49 -13.67
N ILE A 99 17.74 -19.83 -12.64
CA ILE A 99 18.02 -18.91 -11.53
C ILE A 99 18.93 -17.76 -12.02
N GLU A 100 19.87 -18.06 -12.91
CA GLU A 100 20.64 -17.05 -13.65
C GLU A 100 19.78 -16.16 -14.56
N GLU A 101 18.84 -16.74 -15.34
CA GLU A 101 17.86 -15.97 -16.12
C GLU A 101 17.04 -15.04 -15.20
N PHE A 102 16.63 -15.52 -14.03
CA PHE A 102 15.84 -14.75 -13.07
C PHE A 102 16.64 -13.58 -12.47
N ILE A 103 17.82 -13.85 -11.89
CA ILE A 103 18.69 -12.87 -11.24
C ILE A 103 19.27 -11.88 -12.27
N GLY A 104 19.67 -12.36 -13.46
CA GLY A 104 20.15 -11.52 -14.55
C GLY A 104 19.17 -10.41 -14.91
N ARG A 105 17.86 -10.68 -14.81
CA ARG A 105 16.77 -9.72 -15.08
C ARG A 105 16.41 -8.79 -13.90
N PHE A 106 17.07 -8.90 -12.75
CA PHE A 106 16.91 -7.95 -11.62
C PHE A 106 17.45 -6.56 -12.00
N LYS A 107 16.82 -5.54 -11.41
CA LYS A 107 17.22 -4.11 -11.49
C LYS A 107 17.98 -3.73 -10.22
N LYS A 108 18.66 -2.57 -10.20
CA LYS A 108 19.34 -2.03 -9.00
C LYS A 108 18.42 -1.83 -7.77
N LYS A 109 17.10 -1.85 -7.96
CA LYS A 109 16.08 -1.81 -6.88
C LYS A 109 14.91 -2.73 -7.25
N ASN A 110 14.87 -3.92 -6.67
CA ASN A 110 13.72 -4.82 -6.75
C ASN A 110 12.93 -4.66 -5.45
N ILE A 111 11.61 -4.68 -5.50
CA ILE A 111 10.77 -4.49 -4.31
C ILE A 111 9.58 -5.45 -4.39
N ILE A 112 9.35 -6.15 -3.30
CA ILE A 112 8.16 -6.97 -3.01
C ILE A 112 7.34 -6.22 -1.95
N GLY A 113 6.03 -6.38 -1.90
CA GLY A 113 5.19 -5.81 -0.85
C GLY A 113 3.80 -6.43 -0.80
N ALA A 114 2.97 -5.95 0.11
CA ALA A 114 1.54 -6.22 0.19
C ALA A 114 0.87 -5.17 1.09
N GLY A 115 -0.45 -5.02 1.00
CA GLY A 115 -1.19 -4.18 1.94
C GLY A 115 -2.70 -4.31 1.85
N LEU A 116 -3.36 -3.90 2.93
CA LEU A 116 -4.79 -4.00 3.16
C LEU A 116 -5.31 -2.69 3.77
N GLN A 117 -6.48 -2.26 3.31
CA GLN A 117 -7.25 -1.17 3.89
C GLN A 117 -8.69 -1.65 4.07
N ALA A 118 -9.07 -1.97 5.30
CA ALA A 118 -10.44 -2.38 5.64
C ALA A 118 -11.13 -1.26 6.42
N GLN A 119 -12.21 -0.71 5.87
CA GLN A 119 -13.09 0.19 6.61
C GLN A 119 -14.05 -0.64 7.44
N VAL A 120 -13.81 -0.66 8.76
CA VAL A 120 -14.64 -1.38 9.74
C VAL A 120 -15.92 -0.60 10.03
N PHE A 121 -15.84 0.73 10.04
CA PHE A 121 -16.99 1.61 10.24
C PHE A 121 -16.82 2.93 9.49
N GLY A 122 -17.92 3.59 9.19
CA GLY A 122 -17.92 5.03 8.97
C GLY A 122 -19.28 5.55 8.52
N PHE A 123 -19.47 6.85 8.65
CA PHE A 123 -20.63 7.56 8.17
C PHE A 123 -20.24 8.91 7.55
N SER A 124 -21.11 9.46 6.71
CA SER A 124 -21.07 10.88 6.35
C SER A 124 -22.47 11.48 6.28
N PHE A 125 -22.61 12.72 6.75
CA PHE A 125 -23.88 13.45 6.82
C PHE A 125 -23.74 14.83 6.18
N LYS A 126 -24.71 15.20 5.33
CA LYS A 126 -24.76 16.48 4.62
C LYS A 126 -25.67 17.48 5.32
N ILE A 127 -25.09 18.59 5.76
CA ILE A 127 -25.81 19.75 6.28
C ILE A 127 -26.19 20.65 5.09
N ASN A 128 -27.49 20.77 4.83
CA ASN A 128 -28.05 21.61 3.77
C ASN A 128 -28.81 22.81 4.36
N ARG A 129 -28.62 23.98 3.78
CA ARG A 129 -29.58 25.09 3.88
C ARG A 129 -30.83 24.70 3.10
N LYS A 130 -32.00 24.86 3.72
CA LYS A 130 -33.29 24.81 3.02
C LYS A 130 -33.63 26.22 2.57
N THR A 131 -34.12 26.38 1.34
CA THR A 131 -34.60 27.64 0.81
C THR A 131 -35.76 27.35 -0.12
N GLU A 132 -36.89 28.03 0.07
CA GLU A 132 -38.06 27.90 -0.79
C GLU A 132 -37.89 28.78 -2.03
N VAL A 133 -38.10 28.20 -3.21
CA VAL A 133 -37.90 28.86 -4.50
C VAL A 133 -38.99 28.38 -5.46
N MET A 134 -39.63 29.29 -6.18
CA MET A 134 -40.63 28.94 -7.20
C MET A 134 -39.92 28.34 -8.43
N ASP A 135 -40.34 27.17 -8.91
CA ASP A 135 -39.71 26.56 -10.10
C ASP A 135 -40.30 27.11 -11.39
N MET A 136 -39.85 28.31 -11.76
CA MET A 136 -40.27 29.01 -12.98
C MET A 136 -39.98 28.25 -14.29
N ASN A 137 -39.26 27.12 -14.25
CA ASN A 137 -38.98 26.28 -15.42
C ASN A 137 -39.95 25.10 -15.57
N ASN A 138 -40.83 24.87 -14.59
CA ASN A 138 -41.83 23.82 -14.61
C ASN A 138 -43.23 24.43 -14.42
N PRO A 139 -44.06 24.54 -15.48
CA PRO A 139 -45.37 25.17 -15.38
C PRO A 139 -46.30 24.47 -14.37
N ASP A 140 -46.14 23.16 -14.16
CA ASP A 140 -46.93 22.39 -13.18
C ASP A 140 -46.54 22.67 -11.71
N LEU A 141 -45.43 23.39 -11.47
CA LEU A 141 -44.92 23.79 -10.15
C LEU A 141 -44.71 25.30 -10.01
N ALA A 142 -45.14 26.11 -10.97
CA ALA A 142 -44.87 27.56 -10.98
C ALA A 142 -45.42 28.28 -9.73
N ASP A 143 -46.57 27.85 -9.23
CA ASP A 143 -47.23 28.37 -8.03
C ASP A 143 -46.87 27.62 -6.72
N ILE A 144 -45.98 26.62 -6.80
CA ILE A 144 -45.64 25.74 -5.66
C ILE A 144 -44.19 25.98 -5.23
N PRO A 145 -43.93 26.46 -3.98
CA PRO A 145 -42.57 26.68 -3.50
C PRO A 145 -41.79 25.37 -3.37
N VAL A 146 -40.76 25.21 -4.19
CA VAL A 146 -39.88 24.04 -4.18
C VAL A 146 -38.75 24.26 -3.17
N ILE A 147 -38.59 23.33 -2.23
CA ILE A 147 -37.51 23.38 -1.23
C ILE A 147 -36.18 23.00 -1.88
N LYS A 148 -35.44 24.02 -2.34
CA LYS A 148 -34.03 23.93 -2.71
C LYS A 148 -33.21 23.55 -1.48
N ARG A 149 -32.29 22.60 -1.65
CA ARG A 149 -31.35 22.14 -0.61
C ARG A 149 -29.93 22.46 -1.07
N ASP A 150 -29.42 23.60 -0.62
CA ASP A 150 -28.06 24.03 -0.93
C ASP A 150 -27.11 23.55 0.16
N GLU A 151 -26.04 22.86 -0.23
CA GLU A 151 -25.10 22.29 0.73
C GLU A 151 -24.29 23.38 1.43
N ILE A 152 -24.24 23.32 2.77
CA ILE A 152 -23.32 24.11 3.59
C ILE A 152 -22.03 23.33 3.77
N VAL A 153 -22.12 22.08 4.25
CA VAL A 153 -20.97 21.20 4.51
C VAL A 153 -21.43 19.74 4.59
N THR A 154 -20.61 18.80 4.10
CA THR A 154 -20.70 17.38 4.46
C THR A 154 -19.58 17.03 5.43
N ILE A 155 -19.93 16.35 6.52
CA ILE A 155 -19.01 15.88 7.55
C ILE A 155 -18.95 14.35 7.47
N SER A 156 -17.79 13.73 7.71
CA SER A 156 -17.62 12.28 7.83
C SER A 156 -16.84 11.87 9.06
N PHE A 157 -17.06 10.62 9.48
CA PHE A 157 -16.19 9.91 10.42
C PHE A 157 -15.96 8.49 9.89
N ASP A 158 -14.70 8.06 9.84
CA ASP A 158 -14.30 6.73 9.37
C ASP A 158 -13.40 6.02 10.41
N ILE A 159 -13.56 4.70 10.56
CA ILE A 159 -12.62 3.82 11.26
C ILE A 159 -12.07 2.81 10.25
N LEU A 160 -10.75 2.83 10.02
CA LEU A 160 -10.07 1.94 9.07
C LEU A 160 -8.90 1.21 9.72
N GLU A 161 -8.75 -0.07 9.40
CA GLU A 161 -7.50 -0.82 9.57
C GLU A 161 -6.65 -0.65 8.31
N ARG A 162 -5.41 -0.19 8.45
CA ARG A 162 -4.44 0.03 7.36
C ARG A 162 -3.17 -0.77 7.66
N ALA A 163 -2.98 -1.88 6.97
CA ALA A 163 -1.75 -2.66 6.99
C ALA A 163 -0.99 -2.50 5.67
N ALA A 164 0.34 -2.40 5.72
CA ALA A 164 1.19 -2.51 4.54
C ALA A 164 2.59 -2.99 4.93
N ILE A 165 3.24 -3.73 4.05
CA ILE A 165 4.65 -4.13 4.18
C ILE A 165 5.32 -4.11 2.81
N SER A 166 6.61 -3.82 2.80
CA SER A 166 7.44 -3.69 1.60
C SER A 166 8.88 -4.05 1.92
N THR A 167 9.50 -4.89 1.09
CA THR A 167 10.88 -5.36 1.22
C THR A 167 11.64 -5.07 -0.07
N ARG A 168 12.68 -4.24 0.03
CA ARG A 168 13.59 -3.95 -1.07
C ARG A 168 14.71 -4.99 -1.11
N ILE A 169 14.86 -5.67 -2.24
CA ILE A 169 15.90 -6.65 -2.51
C ILE A 169 16.86 -6.07 -3.57
N PRO A 170 18.12 -5.76 -3.21
CA PRO A 170 19.15 -5.38 -4.19
C PRO A 170 19.42 -6.49 -5.20
N LYS A 171 19.96 -6.17 -6.39
CA LYS A 171 20.38 -7.19 -7.35
C LYS A 171 21.64 -7.90 -6.85
N GLU A 172 22.54 -7.12 -6.30
CA GLU A 172 23.89 -7.45 -5.91
C GLU A 172 23.85 -8.49 -4.78
N LEU A 173 23.00 -8.29 -3.75
CA LEU A 173 22.69 -9.32 -2.74
C LEU A 173 22.17 -10.63 -3.34
N ALA A 174 21.19 -10.57 -4.25
CA ALA A 174 20.59 -11.77 -4.83
C ALA A 174 21.60 -12.57 -5.69
N ALA A 175 22.43 -11.87 -6.47
CA ALA A 175 23.49 -12.47 -7.26
C ALA A 175 24.63 -13.04 -6.39
N PHE A 176 24.99 -12.37 -5.29
CA PHE A 176 26.01 -12.83 -4.35
C PHE A 176 25.59 -14.10 -3.59
N VAL A 177 24.34 -14.14 -3.10
CA VAL A 177 23.77 -15.32 -2.43
C VAL A 177 23.68 -16.53 -3.37
N TRP A 178 23.47 -16.31 -4.67
CA TRP A 178 23.37 -17.39 -5.66
C TRP A 178 24.72 -17.86 -6.21
N ARG A 179 25.58 -16.93 -6.66
CA ARG A 179 26.85 -17.25 -7.32
C ARG A 179 28.01 -17.49 -6.35
N GLY A 180 27.79 -17.21 -5.06
CA GLY A 180 28.79 -17.31 -4.01
C GLY A 180 29.83 -16.19 -4.05
N ASN A 181 30.53 -16.01 -2.94
CA ASN A 181 31.56 -14.98 -2.79
C ASN A 181 32.84 -15.26 -3.60
N GLY A 182 33.05 -16.53 -4.00
CA GLY A 182 34.15 -16.98 -4.85
C GLY A 182 33.90 -16.87 -6.37
N SER A 183 32.79 -16.27 -6.81
CA SER A 183 32.56 -16.00 -8.24
C SER A 183 33.67 -15.07 -8.80
N PRO A 184 34.19 -15.32 -10.02
CA PRO A 184 35.12 -14.40 -10.70
C PRO A 184 34.58 -12.97 -10.88
N GLU A 185 33.27 -12.77 -10.78
CA GLU A 185 32.65 -11.44 -10.80
C GLU A 185 32.77 -10.67 -9.48
N PHE A 186 33.10 -11.33 -8.37
CA PHE A 186 33.10 -10.78 -7.01
C PHE A 186 34.48 -10.83 -6.34
N LEU A 187 35.36 -11.76 -6.73
CA LEU A 187 36.75 -11.81 -6.29
C LEU A 187 37.50 -10.50 -6.54
N GLY A 188 38.40 -10.14 -5.62
CA GLY A 188 39.33 -9.02 -5.76
C GLY A 188 38.73 -7.61 -5.56
N ARG A 189 37.41 -7.46 -5.36
CA ARG A 189 36.74 -6.16 -5.22
C ARG A 189 35.77 -6.10 -4.05
N GLU A 190 35.48 -4.89 -3.57
CA GLU A 190 34.32 -4.68 -2.69
C GLU A 190 33.02 -4.85 -3.51
N VAL A 191 32.10 -5.65 -2.95
CA VAL A 191 30.75 -5.84 -3.43
C VAL A 191 29.79 -5.18 -2.44
N ASP A 192 29.23 -4.02 -2.81
CA ASP A 192 28.09 -3.45 -2.09
C ASP A 192 26.85 -4.31 -2.37
N LEU A 193 26.45 -5.10 -1.37
CA LEU A 193 25.24 -5.93 -1.44
C LEU A 193 23.97 -5.06 -1.43
N GLY A 194 24.10 -3.76 -1.18
CA GLY A 194 23.04 -2.77 -1.28
C GLY A 194 22.14 -2.71 -0.05
N ASN A 195 21.05 -1.94 -0.19
CA ASN A 195 20.17 -1.61 0.93
C ASN A 195 18.95 -2.55 1.00
N LEU A 196 19.10 -3.65 1.75
CA LEU A 196 18.03 -4.60 2.11
C LEU A 196 17.08 -3.96 3.14
N ALA A 197 15.99 -3.35 2.66
CA ALA A 197 15.10 -2.55 3.51
C ALA A 197 13.71 -3.16 3.64
N THR A 198 13.35 -3.62 4.83
CA THR A 198 11.98 -4.01 5.18
C THR A 198 11.30 -2.85 5.90
N ASN A 199 10.15 -2.41 5.36
CA ASN A 199 9.35 -1.32 5.89
C ASN A 199 7.88 -1.72 5.86
N GLY A 200 7.22 -1.67 7.02
CA GLY A 200 5.81 -2.02 7.15
C GLY A 200 5.17 -1.43 8.40
N TYR A 201 3.84 -1.36 8.38
CA TYR A 201 3.01 -0.84 9.45
C TYR A 201 1.67 -1.55 9.50
N TRP A 202 1.07 -1.55 10.68
CA TRP A 202 -0.36 -1.77 10.91
C TRP A 202 -0.85 -0.62 11.78
N LEU A 203 -1.72 0.22 11.21
CA LEU A 203 -2.31 1.40 11.83
C LEU A 203 -3.84 1.27 11.84
N ARG A 204 -4.47 1.60 12.97
CA ARG A 204 -5.90 1.93 13.01
C ARG A 204 -6.07 3.43 12.86
N GLU A 205 -6.76 3.86 11.81
CA GLU A 205 -7.07 5.24 11.46
C GLU A 205 -8.48 5.59 11.95
N PHE A 206 -8.58 6.65 12.75
CA PHE A 206 -9.82 7.35 13.07
C PHE A 206 -9.78 8.68 12.31
N ALA A 207 -10.60 8.84 11.27
CA ALA A 207 -10.58 10.02 10.42
C ALA A 207 -11.87 10.84 10.59
N LEU A 208 -11.73 12.14 10.81
CA LEU A 208 -12.82 13.13 10.76
C LEU A 208 -12.68 13.95 9.47
N GLY A 209 -13.65 13.84 8.57
CA GLY A 209 -13.69 14.55 7.30
C GLY A 209 -14.66 15.73 7.31
N ALA A 210 -14.34 16.78 6.57
CA ALA A 210 -15.26 17.88 6.26
C ALA A 210 -15.00 18.38 4.84
N ALA A 211 -16.06 18.63 4.06
CA ALA A 211 -15.98 19.21 2.73
C ALA A 211 -17.16 20.13 2.43
N MET A 212 -16.92 21.21 1.70
CA MET A 212 -17.91 22.27 1.43
C MET A 212 -17.69 22.93 0.06
N PRO A 213 -18.76 23.43 -0.58
CA PRO A 213 -18.63 24.36 -1.70
C PRO A 213 -18.04 25.69 -1.19
N VAL A 214 -16.92 26.11 -1.77
CA VAL A 214 -16.22 27.37 -1.45
C VAL A 214 -16.63 28.48 -2.43
N TYR A 215 -16.93 28.13 -3.67
CA TYR A 215 -17.47 29.03 -4.69
C TYR A 215 -18.50 28.30 -5.55
N GLN A 216 -19.57 28.99 -5.95
CA GLN A 216 -20.68 28.39 -6.69
C GLN A 216 -21.29 29.40 -7.67
N GLY A 217 -20.57 29.67 -8.76
CA GLY A 217 -21.09 30.42 -9.90
C GLY A 217 -21.90 29.54 -10.87
N LEU A 218 -22.40 30.14 -11.94
CA LEU A 218 -23.11 29.46 -13.02
C LEU A 218 -22.22 28.41 -13.70
N ASP A 219 -21.10 28.87 -14.28
CA ASP A 219 -20.17 28.03 -15.06
C ASP A 219 -19.00 27.48 -14.25
N VAL A 220 -18.73 27.98 -13.04
CA VAL A 220 -17.56 27.56 -12.25
C VAL A 220 -17.96 27.29 -10.80
N LYS A 221 -17.62 26.10 -10.30
CA LYS A 221 -17.91 25.65 -8.94
C LYS A 221 -16.62 25.13 -8.31
N VAL A 222 -16.29 25.60 -7.11
CA VAL A 222 -15.08 25.19 -6.37
C VAL A 222 -15.49 24.56 -5.05
N ARG A 223 -14.93 23.40 -4.75
CA ARG A 223 -15.20 22.61 -3.55
C ARG A 223 -13.87 22.27 -2.87
N ALA A 224 -13.81 22.42 -1.55
CA ALA A 224 -12.63 22.06 -0.77
C ALA A 224 -13.01 21.04 0.30
N GLY A 225 -12.03 20.25 0.74
CA GLY A 225 -12.20 19.29 1.83
C GLY A 225 -10.90 18.98 2.57
N VAL A 226 -11.05 18.53 3.80
CA VAL A 226 -9.99 18.16 4.74
C VAL A 226 -10.39 16.86 5.45
N ARG A 227 -9.41 16.00 5.75
CA ARG A 227 -9.60 14.87 6.69
C ARG A 227 -8.50 14.93 7.75
N LEU A 228 -8.88 15.09 9.02
CA LEU A 228 -7.98 14.99 10.17
C LEU A 228 -7.96 13.54 10.67
N LYS A 229 -6.77 12.97 10.85
CA LYS A 229 -6.56 11.57 11.26
C LYS A 229 -5.93 11.50 12.63
N TYR A 230 -6.55 10.79 13.55
CA TYR A 230 -5.86 10.21 14.70
C TYR A 230 -5.52 8.75 14.38
N LEU A 231 -4.30 8.33 14.73
CA LEU A 231 -3.75 7.03 14.33
C LEU A 231 -3.24 6.29 15.56
N GLN A 232 -3.71 5.06 15.74
CA GLN A 232 -3.14 4.09 16.67
C GLN A 232 -2.19 3.18 15.90
N GLY A 233 -0.91 3.19 16.27
CA GLY A 233 0.07 2.25 15.73
C GLY A 233 -0.02 0.93 16.47
N ILE A 234 -0.49 -0.12 15.78
CA ILE A 234 -0.60 -1.48 16.33
C ILE A 234 0.74 -2.22 16.15
N ALA A 235 1.32 -2.14 14.95
CA ALA A 235 2.66 -2.66 14.69
C ALA A 235 3.43 -1.81 13.67
N ALA A 236 4.76 -1.87 13.70
CA ALA A 236 5.63 -1.35 12.64
C ALA A 236 6.99 -2.07 12.60
N ILE A 237 7.56 -2.15 11.40
CA ILE A 237 8.96 -2.48 11.12
C ILE A 237 9.55 -1.41 10.20
N ARG A 238 10.73 -0.89 10.54
CA ARG A 238 11.42 0.15 9.75
C ARG A 238 12.94 -0.06 9.76
N SER A 239 13.48 -0.62 8.67
CA SER A 239 14.91 -0.51 8.34
C SER A 239 15.27 0.94 8.03
N LYS A 240 16.02 1.61 8.92
CA LYS A 240 16.58 2.95 8.70
C LYS A 240 17.92 2.89 7.96
N ARG A 241 18.79 1.97 8.37
CA ARG A 241 20.06 1.61 7.73
C ARG A 241 20.09 0.10 7.51
N ALA A 242 20.77 -0.36 6.46
CA ALA A 242 20.96 -1.77 6.11
C ALA A 242 21.95 -1.87 4.94
N LYS A 243 23.17 -1.30 5.09
CA LYS A 243 24.25 -1.47 4.11
C LYS A 243 25.10 -2.65 4.53
N PHE A 244 25.40 -3.53 3.58
CA PHE A 244 26.35 -4.63 3.76
C PHE A 244 27.34 -4.59 2.59
N THR A 245 28.64 -4.60 2.87
CA THR A 245 29.67 -4.81 1.84
C THR A 245 30.51 -6.02 2.17
N VAL A 246 30.87 -6.78 1.14
CA VAL A 246 31.78 -7.92 1.27
C VAL A 246 32.87 -7.81 0.21
N GLN A 247 34.11 -8.01 0.62
CA GLN A 247 35.26 -8.16 -0.27
C GLN A 247 35.89 -9.52 -0.02
N THR A 248 35.94 -10.38 -1.04
CA THR A 248 36.72 -11.63 -1.00
C THR A 248 38.00 -11.40 -1.77
N GLN A 249 39.15 -11.51 -1.11
CA GLN A 249 40.45 -11.48 -1.77
C GLN A 249 40.68 -12.79 -2.55
N ASP A 250 41.54 -12.74 -3.57
CA ASP A 250 41.91 -13.93 -4.30
C ASP A 250 42.64 -14.93 -3.37
N PRO A 251 42.35 -16.25 -3.42
CA PRO A 251 43.07 -17.25 -2.63
C PRO A 251 44.59 -17.22 -2.82
N THR A 252 45.07 -16.85 -4.02
CA THR A 252 46.52 -16.69 -4.31
C THR A 252 47.15 -15.45 -3.67
N GLN A 253 46.34 -14.54 -3.13
CA GLN A 253 46.77 -13.31 -2.45
C GLN A 253 46.40 -13.28 -0.95
N GLY A 254 46.02 -14.43 -0.38
CA GLY A 254 45.73 -14.60 1.06
C GLY A 254 44.30 -15.03 1.37
N GLY A 255 43.35 -14.88 0.43
CA GLY A 255 42.00 -15.44 0.56
C GLY A 255 41.08 -14.80 1.62
N ASN A 256 41.49 -13.71 2.27
CA ASN A 256 40.71 -13.06 3.32
C ASN A 256 39.35 -12.53 2.81
N ILE A 257 38.33 -12.64 3.65
CA ILE A 257 36.99 -12.10 3.44
C ILE A 257 36.78 -10.93 4.42
N ASN A 258 36.68 -9.71 3.91
CA ASN A 258 36.32 -8.53 4.69
C ASN A 258 34.80 -8.30 4.60
N ILE A 259 34.12 -8.11 5.73
CA ILE A 259 32.66 -7.92 5.81
C ILE A 259 32.36 -6.66 6.63
N ASN A 260 31.73 -5.66 6.01
CA ASN A 260 31.22 -4.47 6.69
C ASN A 260 29.70 -4.54 6.77
N ALA A 261 29.14 -4.34 7.97
CA ALA A 261 27.70 -4.32 8.20
C ALA A 261 27.28 -3.07 8.99
N ASP A 262 26.42 -2.25 8.39
CA ASP A 262 25.72 -1.15 9.06
C ASP A 262 24.20 -1.31 8.89
N TYR A 263 23.52 -1.80 9.91
CA TYR A 263 22.07 -1.88 9.92
C TYR A 263 21.44 -1.31 11.19
N LEU A 264 20.21 -0.81 11.03
CA LEU A 264 19.36 -0.31 12.11
C LEU A 264 17.90 -0.61 11.76
N VAL A 265 17.36 -1.69 12.31
CA VAL A 265 15.97 -2.13 12.14
C VAL A 265 15.19 -1.82 13.41
N ASN A 266 14.12 -1.05 13.27
CA ASN A 266 13.28 -0.61 14.38
C ASN A 266 11.97 -1.41 14.29
N ILE A 267 11.59 -2.12 15.34
CA ILE A 267 10.36 -2.93 15.40
C ILE A 267 9.53 -2.50 16.62
N SER A 268 8.22 -2.48 16.47
CA SER A 268 7.26 -2.40 17.56
C SER A 268 6.05 -3.26 17.23
N THR A 269 5.63 -4.13 18.14
CA THR A 269 4.49 -5.04 17.92
C THR A 269 3.69 -5.24 19.21
N PRO A 270 2.45 -5.77 19.16
CA PRO A 270 1.70 -6.11 20.37
C PRO A 270 2.27 -7.30 21.16
N LEU A 271 3.18 -8.10 20.57
CA LEU A 271 3.96 -9.08 21.31
C LEU A 271 4.93 -8.37 22.26
N GLN A 272 5.03 -8.86 23.49
CA GLN A 272 6.01 -8.35 24.45
C GLN A 272 7.43 -8.75 24.01
N VAL A 273 8.40 -7.92 24.38
CA VAL A 273 9.83 -8.13 24.12
C VAL A 273 10.54 -8.17 25.47
N ASP A 274 11.43 -9.14 25.67
CA ASP A 274 12.25 -9.24 26.88
C ASP A 274 13.42 -8.23 26.88
N THR A 275 14.21 -8.21 27.95
CA THR A 275 15.39 -7.33 28.09
C THR A 275 16.54 -7.69 27.16
N ALA A 276 16.55 -8.88 26.57
CA ALA A 276 17.54 -9.33 25.59
C ALA A 276 17.10 -9.01 24.14
N GLY A 277 15.86 -8.59 23.90
CA GLY A 277 15.32 -8.28 22.57
C GLY A 277 14.56 -9.44 21.91
N ASN A 278 14.23 -10.51 22.64
CA ASN A 278 13.43 -11.63 22.13
C ASN A 278 11.94 -11.36 22.25
N PHE A 279 11.16 -11.81 21.27
CA PHE A 279 9.70 -11.84 21.38
C PHE A 279 9.25 -12.98 22.31
N ILE A 280 8.45 -12.64 23.32
CA ILE A 280 7.90 -13.56 24.32
C ILE A 280 6.73 -14.34 23.69
N GLU A 281 6.75 -15.68 23.82
CA GLU A 281 5.68 -16.55 23.32
C GLU A 281 4.39 -16.33 24.14
N LEU A 282 3.25 -16.10 23.47
CA LEU A 282 1.98 -15.81 24.13
C LEU A 282 1.31 -17.10 24.63
N THR A 283 1.18 -17.24 25.96
CA THR A 283 0.55 -18.40 26.61
C THR A 283 -0.97 -18.47 26.44
N ASP A 284 -1.65 -17.32 26.27
CA ASP A 284 -3.07 -17.23 25.91
C ASP A 284 -3.32 -16.02 24.98
N PRO A 285 -3.26 -16.21 23.65
CA PRO A 285 -3.27 -15.12 22.66
C PRO A 285 -4.69 -14.65 22.30
N SER A 286 -5.27 -13.77 23.12
CA SER A 286 -6.57 -13.14 22.83
C SER A 286 -6.55 -12.13 21.68
N ALA A 287 -7.71 -11.86 21.07
CA ALA A 287 -7.84 -10.85 20.01
C ALA A 287 -7.55 -9.41 20.50
N SER A 288 -7.77 -9.09 21.77
CA SER A 288 -7.46 -7.76 22.31
C SER A 288 -5.94 -7.55 22.46
N THR A 289 -5.18 -8.64 22.68
CA THR A 289 -3.71 -8.64 22.71
C THR A 289 -3.15 -8.12 21.39
N PHE A 290 -3.60 -8.67 20.25
CA PHE A 290 -3.11 -8.27 18.92
C PHE A 290 -3.59 -6.91 18.43
N LEU A 291 -4.65 -6.34 19.03
CA LEU A 291 -5.21 -5.03 18.64
C LEU A 291 -4.77 -3.88 19.56
N GLN A 292 -3.83 -4.13 20.47
CA GLN A 292 -3.33 -3.12 21.42
C GLN A 292 -2.40 -2.11 20.75
N ALA A 293 -2.69 -0.82 20.92
CA ALA A 293 -1.88 0.27 20.38
C ALA A 293 -0.53 0.45 21.12
N GLN A 294 0.56 0.32 20.35
CA GLN A 294 1.97 0.46 20.76
C GLN A 294 2.57 1.84 20.46
N GLY A 295 1.91 2.58 19.56
CA GLY A 295 2.23 3.96 19.22
C GLY A 295 0.98 4.78 18.92
N SER A 296 1.16 6.09 18.78
CA SER A 296 0.10 7.00 18.30
C SER A 296 0.65 8.09 17.40
N GLY A 297 -0.22 8.70 16.61
CA GLY A 297 0.16 9.70 15.62
C GLY A 297 -1.03 10.49 15.07
N PHE A 298 -0.69 11.44 14.20
CA PHE A 298 -1.66 12.28 13.52
C PHE A 298 -1.32 12.38 12.03
N GLY A 299 -2.34 12.63 11.23
CA GLY A 299 -2.20 12.93 9.81
C GLY A 299 -3.29 13.86 9.29
N ILE A 300 -3.06 14.43 8.12
CA ILE A 300 -4.02 15.26 7.40
C ILE A 300 -4.07 14.88 5.91
N ASP A 301 -5.28 14.81 5.37
CA ASP A 301 -5.54 14.87 3.92
C ASP A 301 -6.16 16.24 3.59
N LEU A 302 -5.77 16.82 2.46
CA LEU A 302 -6.33 18.04 1.86
C LEU A 302 -6.77 17.74 0.43
N GLY A 303 -7.88 18.32 -0.01
CA GLY A 303 -8.37 18.19 -1.38
C GLY A 303 -9.13 19.42 -1.85
N THR A 304 -9.01 19.73 -3.14
CA THR A 304 -9.74 20.80 -3.82
C THR A 304 -10.19 20.30 -5.19
N THR A 305 -11.43 20.60 -5.55
CA THR A 305 -12.05 20.25 -6.84
C THR A 305 -12.63 21.51 -7.48
N VAL A 306 -12.35 21.71 -8.76
CA VAL A 306 -12.87 22.81 -9.60
C VAL A 306 -13.64 22.20 -10.76
N THR A 307 -14.93 22.50 -10.84
CA THR A 307 -15.84 22.05 -11.89
C THR A 307 -16.20 23.23 -12.79
N ILE A 308 -16.01 23.07 -14.11
CA ILE A 308 -16.27 24.07 -15.14
C ILE A 308 -17.34 23.53 -16.11
N GLN A 309 -18.40 24.33 -16.33
CA GLN A 309 -19.57 24.03 -17.18
C GLN A 309 -20.26 22.69 -16.86
N ASP A 310 -20.15 22.22 -15.61
CA ASP A 310 -20.53 20.87 -15.15
C ASP A 310 -19.91 19.70 -15.96
N ARG A 311 -18.85 19.96 -16.75
CA ARG A 311 -18.21 18.97 -17.63
C ARG A 311 -16.75 18.72 -17.32
N PHE A 312 -15.96 19.78 -17.19
CA PHE A 312 -14.52 19.67 -16.94
C PHE A 312 -14.27 19.76 -15.44
N VAL A 313 -13.62 18.76 -14.85
CA VAL A 313 -13.35 18.71 -13.41
C VAL A 313 -11.85 18.55 -13.17
N GLY A 314 -11.24 19.56 -12.57
CA GLY A 314 -9.86 19.51 -12.09
C GLY A 314 -9.83 19.22 -10.59
N THR A 315 -8.96 18.31 -10.16
CA THR A 315 -8.76 17.93 -8.75
C THR A 315 -7.29 18.04 -8.38
N PHE A 316 -7.04 18.62 -7.21
CA PHE A 316 -5.78 18.57 -6.49
C PHE A 316 -6.01 17.87 -5.14
N SER A 317 -5.09 17.02 -4.68
CA SER A 317 -5.12 16.49 -3.32
C SER A 317 -3.71 16.23 -2.78
N LEU A 318 -3.52 16.49 -1.48
CA LEU A 318 -2.32 16.16 -0.74
C LEU A 318 -2.73 15.26 0.43
N LEU A 319 -2.29 14.01 0.40
CA LEU A 319 -2.81 12.91 1.21
C LEU A 319 -1.74 12.40 2.17
N ASP A 320 -2.17 11.85 3.31
CA ASP A 320 -1.30 11.15 4.26
C ASP A 320 -0.08 11.99 4.71
N VAL A 321 -0.26 13.30 4.95
CA VAL A 321 0.77 14.16 5.56
C VAL A 321 0.77 13.91 7.06
N GLY A 322 1.83 13.34 7.63
CA GLY A 322 1.94 13.14 9.09
C GLY A 322 2.89 12.01 9.49
N ALA A 323 2.76 11.55 10.73
CA ALA A 323 3.62 10.49 11.29
C ALA A 323 2.99 9.77 12.49
N VAL A 324 3.48 8.57 12.78
CA VAL A 324 3.12 7.76 13.96
C VAL A 324 4.39 7.47 14.77
N GLY A 325 4.33 7.71 16.09
CA GLY A 325 5.43 7.46 17.03
C GLY A 325 5.16 6.26 17.93
N PHE A 326 6.03 5.25 17.86
CA PHE A 326 5.98 4.01 18.63
C PHE A 326 6.79 4.15 19.93
N ARG A 327 6.21 3.68 21.04
CA ARG A 327 6.74 3.92 22.40
C ARG A 327 6.64 2.71 23.34
N LYS A 328 5.88 1.67 22.98
CA LYS A 328 5.73 0.41 23.72
C LYS A 328 6.25 -0.76 22.89
N ASN A 329 6.71 -1.82 23.57
CA ASN A 329 7.23 -3.05 22.95
C ASN A 329 8.18 -2.74 21.77
N VAL A 330 9.03 -1.72 21.95
CA VAL A 330 9.96 -1.23 20.92
C VAL A 330 11.29 -1.93 21.09
N VAL A 331 11.81 -2.49 20.00
CA VAL A 331 13.19 -2.97 19.92
C VAL A 331 13.85 -2.40 18.67
N ASN A 332 15.08 -1.90 18.82
CA ASN A 332 15.93 -1.44 17.73
C ASN A 332 17.16 -2.36 17.70
N TYR A 333 17.21 -3.24 16.71
CA TYR A 333 18.39 -4.05 16.39
C TYR A 333 19.37 -3.17 15.59
N SER A 334 20.57 -2.98 16.12
CA SER A 334 21.61 -2.16 15.50
C SER A 334 22.92 -2.93 15.42
N LEU A 335 23.58 -2.89 14.27
CA LEU A 335 24.96 -3.38 14.13
C LEU A 335 25.78 -2.34 13.38
N ASN A 336 27.03 -2.16 13.80
CA ASN A 336 28.06 -1.47 13.06
C ASN A 336 29.37 -2.24 13.27
N ALA A 337 29.68 -3.16 12.35
CA ALA A 337 30.78 -4.11 12.45
C ALA A 337 31.60 -4.16 11.15
N SER A 338 32.88 -4.52 11.28
CA SER A 338 33.88 -4.52 10.20
C SER A 338 34.89 -5.64 10.47
N GLU A 339 34.55 -6.86 10.04
CA GLU A 339 35.31 -8.07 10.36
C GLU A 339 36.15 -8.55 9.18
N GLN A 340 37.34 -9.07 9.49
CA GLN A 340 38.19 -9.79 8.53
C GLN A 340 38.26 -11.26 8.93
N PHE A 341 37.79 -12.14 8.05
CA PHE A 341 37.89 -13.58 8.20
C PHE A 341 38.95 -14.16 7.26
N SER A 342 39.97 -14.81 7.83
CA SER A 342 41.14 -15.32 7.11
C SER A 342 41.08 -16.82 6.80
N GLY A 343 39.88 -17.43 6.82
CA GLY A 343 39.69 -18.87 6.59
C GLY A 343 39.89 -19.74 7.83
N VAL A 344 39.80 -21.07 7.62
CA VAL A 344 40.14 -22.10 8.62
C VAL A 344 41.25 -22.95 8.03
N THR A 345 42.37 -23.12 8.75
CA THR A 345 43.43 -24.04 8.33
C THR A 345 42.96 -25.48 8.53
N ILE A 346 42.72 -26.21 7.44
CA ILE A 346 42.43 -27.65 7.47
C ILE A 346 43.77 -28.40 7.46
N PRO A 347 44.05 -29.28 8.44
CA PRO A 347 45.23 -30.14 8.42
C PRO A 347 45.26 -31.05 7.18
N GLY A 348 46.44 -31.27 6.61
CA GLY A 348 46.61 -32.16 5.44
C GLY A 348 46.48 -33.66 5.75
N ASP A 349 46.43 -34.04 7.03
CA ASP A 349 46.15 -35.39 7.49
C ASP A 349 44.78 -35.42 8.18
N PHE A 350 43.94 -36.37 7.76
CA PHE A 350 42.57 -36.52 8.25
C PHE A 350 42.46 -37.45 9.47
N SER A 351 43.54 -38.12 9.88
CA SER A 351 43.53 -39.10 10.97
C SER A 351 43.32 -38.47 12.36
N ASP A 352 43.96 -37.34 12.63
CA ASP A 352 43.81 -36.53 13.87
C ASP A 352 43.13 -35.17 13.58
N ALA A 353 42.13 -35.15 12.70
CA ALA A 353 41.42 -33.93 12.29
C ALA A 353 40.46 -33.38 13.36
N ASN A 354 41.02 -32.89 14.47
CA ASN A 354 40.25 -32.28 15.57
C ASN A 354 39.90 -30.81 15.24
N PHE A 355 38.67 -30.56 14.78
CA PHE A 355 38.20 -29.27 14.24
C PHE A 355 37.97 -28.15 15.30
N GLU A 356 38.65 -28.18 16.45
CA GLU A 356 38.42 -27.25 17.57
C GLU A 356 38.54 -25.78 17.18
N GLY A 357 39.47 -25.44 16.28
CA GLY A 357 39.65 -24.08 15.76
C GLY A 357 38.46 -23.56 14.94
N ALA A 358 37.63 -24.44 14.36
CA ALA A 358 36.44 -24.03 13.62
C ALA A 358 35.35 -23.48 14.57
N ASN A 359 35.23 -24.03 15.78
CA ASN A 359 34.27 -23.55 16.78
C ASN A 359 34.63 -22.13 17.24
N GLY A 360 35.89 -21.88 17.62
CA GLY A 360 36.33 -20.52 18.02
C GLY A 360 36.18 -19.47 16.92
N ILE A 361 36.28 -19.88 15.65
CA ILE A 361 35.99 -19.03 14.49
C ILE A 361 34.49 -18.73 14.35
N ILE A 362 33.63 -19.74 14.51
CA ILE A 362 32.16 -19.58 14.48
C ILE A 362 31.69 -18.71 15.65
N ASP A 363 32.27 -18.89 16.84
CA ASP A 363 31.96 -18.09 18.03
C ASP A 363 32.40 -16.64 17.83
N SER A 364 33.62 -16.39 17.33
CA SER A 364 34.10 -15.04 17.03
C SER A 364 33.21 -14.34 15.99
N LEU A 365 32.82 -15.04 14.91
CA LEU A 365 31.91 -14.50 13.91
C LEU A 365 30.50 -14.28 14.45
N THR A 366 30.02 -15.12 15.36
CA THR A 366 28.69 -14.98 15.97
C THR A 366 28.64 -13.79 16.92
N ASN A 367 29.66 -13.64 17.77
CA ASN A 367 29.78 -12.53 18.72
C ASN A 367 29.94 -11.18 18.01
N ASN A 368 30.82 -11.09 16.99
CA ASN A 368 31.11 -9.83 16.31
C ASN A 368 29.98 -9.35 15.37
N PHE A 369 29.05 -10.25 14.99
CA PHE A 369 27.84 -9.91 14.24
C PHE A 369 26.55 -9.90 15.10
N GLU A 370 26.65 -10.03 16.43
CA GLU A 370 25.48 -9.99 17.32
C GLU A 370 24.82 -8.59 17.32
N PRO A 371 23.49 -8.47 17.15
CA PRO A 371 22.82 -7.18 17.17
C PRO A 371 22.88 -6.50 18.54
N GLN A 372 23.35 -5.26 18.59
CA GLN A 372 23.15 -4.40 19.77
C GLN A 372 21.67 -4.01 19.85
N ASN A 373 21.02 -4.43 20.92
CA ASN A 373 19.60 -4.20 21.15
C ASN A 373 19.38 -2.97 22.04
N SER A 374 18.42 -2.12 21.63
CA SER A 374 17.96 -1.00 22.45
C SER A 374 16.44 -0.82 22.33
N PHE A 375 15.86 -0.04 23.25
CA PHE A 375 14.39 0.09 23.40
C PHE A 375 13.94 1.54 23.13
N ASN A 376 14.61 2.18 22.17
CA ASN A 376 14.47 3.59 21.82
C ASN A 376 13.24 3.86 20.93
N ARG A 377 12.31 4.68 21.44
CA ARG A 377 11.13 5.20 20.71
C ARG A 377 11.50 5.67 19.29
N PHE A 378 10.72 5.27 18.29
CA PHE A 378 10.93 5.66 16.90
C PHE A 378 9.64 6.13 16.26
N SER A 379 9.76 6.80 15.10
CA SER A 379 8.61 7.21 14.29
C SER A 379 8.66 6.60 12.89
N ILE A 380 7.49 6.47 12.28
CA ILE A 380 7.31 6.26 10.85
C ILE A 380 6.53 7.45 10.28
N PRO A 381 6.91 8.01 9.11
CA PRO A 381 6.03 8.93 8.39
C PRO A 381 4.81 8.18 7.84
N LEU A 382 3.71 8.90 7.65
CA LEU A 382 2.57 8.43 6.86
C LEU A 382 2.89 8.50 5.36
N PRO A 383 2.32 7.62 4.52
CA PRO A 383 2.71 7.48 3.10
C PRO A 383 2.22 8.65 2.24
N THR A 384 2.85 9.82 2.44
CA THR A 384 2.44 11.10 1.87
C THR A 384 2.47 11.08 0.35
N ARG A 385 1.38 11.54 -0.28
CA ARG A 385 1.17 11.52 -1.73
C ARG A 385 0.48 12.79 -2.22
N LEU A 386 0.98 13.33 -3.33
CA LEU A 386 0.29 14.29 -4.19
C LEU A 386 -0.57 13.53 -5.20
N MET A 387 -1.79 14.00 -5.44
CA MET A 387 -2.64 13.59 -6.55
C MET A 387 -3.10 14.81 -7.35
N LEU A 388 -3.07 14.69 -8.67
CA LEU A 388 -3.76 15.56 -9.61
C LEU A 388 -4.71 14.71 -10.46
N GLN A 389 -5.89 15.22 -10.80
CA GLN A 389 -6.80 14.54 -11.73
C GLN A 389 -7.54 15.54 -12.60
N ALA A 390 -7.65 15.21 -13.89
CA ALA A 390 -8.60 15.82 -14.81
C ALA A 390 -9.69 14.79 -15.14
N GLU A 391 -10.94 15.24 -15.15
CA GLU A 391 -12.12 14.48 -15.56
C GLU A 391 -12.91 15.28 -16.60
N TYR A 392 -13.42 14.61 -17.63
CA TYR A 392 -14.39 15.16 -18.57
C TYR A 392 -15.68 14.34 -18.56
N LYS A 393 -16.81 15.00 -18.29
CA LYS A 393 -18.15 14.42 -18.18
C LYS A 393 -19.01 14.73 -19.40
N VAL A 394 -19.76 13.74 -19.87
CA VAL A 394 -20.74 13.89 -20.96
C VAL A 394 -22.16 13.73 -20.39
N PRO A 395 -22.87 14.84 -20.09
CA PRO A 395 -24.20 14.79 -19.50
C PRO A 395 -25.25 14.21 -20.46
N ARG A 396 -26.24 13.53 -19.89
CA ARG A 396 -27.40 12.93 -20.57
C ARG A 396 -28.64 13.08 -19.70
N ILE A 397 -29.81 13.01 -20.33
CA ILE A 397 -31.11 12.92 -19.66
C ILE A 397 -31.69 11.53 -19.94
N ASP A 398 -32.26 10.88 -18.91
CA ASP A 398 -32.91 9.57 -19.05
C ASP A 398 -34.40 9.68 -19.46
N LYS A 399 -35.05 8.53 -19.67
CA LYS A 399 -36.49 8.46 -20.04
C LYS A 399 -37.45 9.01 -18.97
N LYS A 400 -36.96 9.44 -17.80
CA LYS A 400 -37.74 10.03 -16.70
C LYS A 400 -37.31 11.48 -16.41
N GLY A 401 -36.66 12.16 -17.37
CA GLY A 401 -36.21 13.55 -17.23
C GLY A 401 -35.00 13.73 -16.30
N ARG A 402 -34.40 12.65 -15.78
CA ARG A 402 -33.34 12.74 -14.78
C ARG A 402 -32.00 12.94 -15.46
N LYS A 403 -31.30 14.02 -15.09
CA LYS A 403 -29.91 14.26 -15.50
C LYS A 403 -28.98 13.19 -14.88
N PHE A 404 -28.03 12.72 -15.68
CA PHE A 404 -26.91 11.87 -15.25
C PHE A 404 -25.76 12.04 -16.26
N ASP A 405 -24.53 11.99 -15.79
CA ASP A 405 -23.37 11.91 -16.69
C ASP A 405 -23.31 10.50 -17.29
N LYS A 406 -23.26 10.35 -18.62
CA LYS A 406 -23.28 9.03 -19.27
C LYS A 406 -21.88 8.49 -19.50
N HIS A 407 -20.93 9.36 -19.83
CA HIS A 407 -19.54 9.02 -20.06
C HIS A 407 -18.66 9.92 -19.19
N HIS A 408 -17.67 9.34 -18.53
CA HIS A 408 -16.59 10.06 -17.87
C HIS A 408 -15.25 9.58 -18.44
N PHE A 409 -14.34 10.52 -18.67
CA PHE A 409 -12.97 10.26 -19.09
C PHE A 409 -12.04 10.87 -18.04
N TYR A 410 -11.10 10.09 -17.52
CA TYR A 410 -10.18 10.50 -16.46
C TYR A 410 -8.73 10.43 -16.92
N LEU A 411 -7.94 11.42 -16.50
CA LEU A 411 -6.49 11.36 -16.46
C LEU A 411 -6.03 11.69 -15.04
N THR A 412 -5.37 10.75 -14.37
CA THR A 412 -4.96 10.86 -12.97
C THR A 412 -3.44 10.73 -12.85
N TYR A 413 -2.83 11.59 -12.05
CA TYR A 413 -1.43 11.59 -11.68
C TYR A 413 -1.31 11.42 -10.17
N ILE A 414 -0.50 10.47 -9.71
CA ILE A 414 -0.19 10.27 -8.29
C ILE A 414 1.33 10.16 -8.13
N GLN A 415 1.90 10.91 -7.19
CA GLN A 415 3.30 10.80 -6.80
C GLN A 415 3.43 10.84 -5.27
N GLY A 416 4.21 9.94 -4.72
CA GLY A 416 4.61 9.91 -3.31
C GLY A 416 5.91 10.66 -3.04
N PHE A 417 6.12 11.06 -1.79
CA PHE A 417 7.34 11.78 -1.36
C PHE A 417 8.42 10.86 -0.77
N GLY A 418 8.28 9.53 -0.87
CA GLY A 418 9.29 8.55 -0.50
C GLY A 418 8.88 7.14 -0.90
N GLU A 419 9.66 6.13 -0.50
CA GLU A 419 9.47 4.72 -0.87
C GLU A 419 9.10 3.86 0.35
N TYR A 420 7.83 3.83 0.74
CA TYR A 420 7.33 3.05 1.88
C TYR A 420 5.80 2.86 1.83
N GLY A 421 5.34 1.63 2.07
CA GLY A 421 3.91 1.27 2.04
C GLY A 421 3.28 1.57 0.67
N ILE A 422 2.33 2.51 0.65
CA ILE A 422 1.64 2.94 -0.60
C ILE A 422 2.25 4.18 -1.28
N SER A 423 3.37 4.73 -0.76
CA SER A 423 4.05 5.90 -1.33
C SER A 423 5.26 5.49 -2.18
N THR A 424 5.46 6.15 -3.34
CA THR A 424 6.64 6.04 -4.21
C THR A 424 7.02 7.37 -4.83
N ALA A 425 8.32 7.65 -4.94
CA ALA A 425 8.84 8.81 -5.66
C ALA A 425 8.62 8.72 -7.18
N ARG A 426 8.37 7.51 -7.72
CA ARG A 426 8.05 7.32 -9.14
C ARG A 426 6.59 7.71 -9.41
N PRO A 427 6.31 8.70 -10.27
CA PRO A 427 4.94 9.09 -10.58
C PRO A 427 4.17 7.97 -11.30
N SER A 428 2.88 7.88 -11.01
CA SER A 428 1.89 6.99 -11.62
C SER A 428 0.90 7.81 -12.43
N PHE A 429 0.69 7.44 -13.69
CA PHE A 429 -0.27 8.04 -14.60
C PHE A 429 -1.36 7.00 -14.91
N THR A 430 -2.63 7.32 -14.69
CA THR A 430 -3.76 6.45 -15.00
C THR A 430 -4.75 7.18 -15.90
N ALA A 431 -4.94 6.67 -17.12
CA ALA A 431 -6.10 7.01 -17.94
C ALA A 431 -7.25 6.05 -17.59
N ALA A 432 -8.49 6.54 -17.51
CA ALA A 432 -9.65 5.68 -17.30
C ALA A 432 -10.89 6.18 -18.02
N TYR A 433 -11.77 5.25 -18.37
CA TYR A 433 -13.08 5.51 -18.97
C TYR A 433 -14.16 4.84 -18.14
N SER A 434 -15.27 5.55 -17.92
CA SER A 434 -16.37 5.15 -17.05
C SER A 434 -17.70 5.40 -17.75
N HIS A 435 -18.57 4.40 -17.78
CA HIS A 435 -19.84 4.41 -18.50
C HIS A 435 -21.02 4.16 -17.56
N ASN A 436 -21.96 5.09 -17.51
CA ASN A 436 -23.11 5.03 -16.62
C ASN A 436 -24.35 4.56 -17.38
N LEU A 437 -24.92 3.44 -16.95
CA LEU A 437 -26.20 2.95 -17.41
C LEU A 437 -27.31 3.59 -16.54
N GLY A 438 -27.62 4.84 -16.88
CA GLY A 438 -28.52 5.69 -16.09
C GLY A 438 -27.88 6.08 -14.76
N GLN A 439 -28.62 5.90 -13.67
CA GLN A 439 -28.11 6.12 -12.30
C GLN A 439 -27.92 4.81 -11.52
N GLN A 440 -28.17 3.65 -12.13
CA GLN A 440 -28.32 2.36 -11.42
C GLN A 440 -27.10 1.45 -11.49
N MET A 441 -26.29 1.59 -12.55
CA MET A 441 -25.09 0.81 -12.77
C MET A 441 -24.06 1.67 -13.49
N ASN A 442 -22.80 1.48 -13.16
CA ASN A 442 -21.68 2.04 -13.90
C ASN A 442 -20.57 0.98 -14.05
N PHE A 443 -19.84 1.01 -15.16
CA PHE A 443 -18.68 0.15 -15.39
C PHE A 443 -17.59 0.90 -16.14
N GLY A 444 -16.34 0.47 -15.99
CA GLY A 444 -15.24 1.14 -16.66
C GLY A 444 -13.95 0.34 -16.69
N PHE A 445 -12.98 0.92 -17.39
CA PHE A 445 -11.65 0.37 -17.63
C PHE A 445 -10.60 1.43 -17.35
N SER A 446 -9.41 1.01 -16.93
CA SER A 446 -8.27 1.91 -16.70
C SER A 446 -6.99 1.34 -17.32
N ALA A 447 -6.07 2.23 -17.67
CA ALA A 447 -4.71 1.91 -18.09
C ALA A 447 -3.75 2.78 -17.27
N THR A 448 -2.94 2.14 -16.44
CA THR A 448 -1.97 2.76 -15.53
C THR A 448 -0.55 2.50 -16.03
N SER A 449 0.29 3.52 -15.98
CA SER A 449 1.72 3.46 -16.28
C SER A 449 2.53 4.19 -15.20
N GLY A 450 3.67 3.64 -14.81
CA GLY A 450 4.49 4.16 -13.73
C GLY A 450 4.06 3.69 -12.34
N GLY A 451 4.29 4.51 -11.33
CA GLY A 451 4.17 4.13 -9.92
C GLY A 451 5.04 2.92 -9.58
N TYR A 452 4.61 2.16 -8.58
CA TYR A 452 5.11 0.82 -8.32
C TYR A 452 4.68 -0.18 -9.41
N SER A 453 3.41 -0.14 -9.86
CA SER A 453 2.78 -1.15 -10.73
C SER A 453 3.37 -1.28 -12.13
N GLY A 454 4.12 -0.29 -12.62
CA GLY A 454 4.83 -0.36 -13.90
C GLY A 454 3.89 -0.16 -15.10
N PHE A 455 3.10 -1.18 -15.43
CA PHE A 455 1.97 -1.09 -16.36
C PHE A 455 0.82 -1.98 -15.89
N GLY A 456 -0.41 -1.46 -15.90
CA GLY A 456 -1.59 -2.16 -15.41
C GLY A 456 -2.86 -1.79 -16.17
N LEU A 457 -3.55 -2.77 -16.75
CA LEU A 457 -4.93 -2.63 -17.23
C LEU A 457 -5.89 -3.00 -16.10
N GLY A 458 -6.81 -2.09 -15.74
CA GLY A 458 -7.82 -2.31 -14.72
C GLY A 458 -9.25 -2.33 -15.25
N SER A 459 -10.17 -2.81 -14.43
CA SER A 459 -11.61 -2.64 -14.64
C SER A 459 -12.34 -2.47 -13.31
N PHE A 460 -13.52 -1.87 -13.38
CA PHE A 460 -14.39 -1.69 -12.21
C PHE A 460 -15.85 -1.70 -12.62
N VAL A 461 -16.72 -2.09 -11.68
CA VAL A 461 -18.17 -2.10 -11.84
C VAL A 461 -18.84 -1.68 -10.53
N SER A 462 -19.91 -0.91 -10.67
CA SER A 462 -20.66 -0.32 -9.58
C SER A 462 -22.16 -0.48 -9.77
N PHE A 463 -22.88 -0.71 -8.67
CA PHE A 463 -24.33 -0.91 -8.67
C PHE A 463 -25.01 -0.12 -7.55
N LYS A 464 -26.11 0.54 -7.89
CA LYS A 464 -27.02 1.24 -6.99
C LYS A 464 -28.32 0.45 -6.88
N ILE A 465 -28.44 -0.37 -5.83
CA ILE A 465 -29.55 -1.29 -5.60
C ILE A 465 -30.35 -0.80 -4.40
N GLY A 466 -31.38 0.01 -4.66
CA GLY A 466 -32.15 0.69 -3.60
C GLY A 466 -31.26 1.60 -2.76
N TYR A 467 -31.15 1.31 -1.46
CA TYR A 467 -30.25 2.02 -0.54
C TYR A 467 -28.79 1.57 -0.66
N TYR A 468 -28.50 0.38 -1.17
CA TYR A 468 -27.13 -0.15 -1.26
C TYR A 468 -26.34 0.43 -2.43
N ARG A 469 -25.03 0.60 -2.21
CA ARG A 469 -23.99 0.83 -3.22
C ARG A 469 -23.00 -0.32 -3.12
N LEU A 470 -23.00 -1.21 -4.11
CA LEU A 470 -22.06 -2.33 -4.24
C LEU A 470 -20.99 -1.96 -5.25
N GLY A 471 -19.74 -2.41 -5.04
CA GLY A 471 -18.62 -2.15 -5.93
C GLY A 471 -17.56 -3.22 -5.95
N LEU A 472 -17.06 -3.50 -7.15
CA LEU A 472 -15.93 -4.37 -7.42
C LEU A 472 -14.97 -3.64 -8.36
N GLY A 473 -13.67 -3.73 -8.11
CA GLY A 473 -12.67 -3.13 -8.98
C GLY A 473 -11.28 -3.72 -8.79
N THR A 474 -10.47 -3.60 -9.83
CA THR A 474 -9.06 -3.96 -9.85
C THR A 474 -8.34 -3.02 -10.82
N ASN A 475 -7.11 -2.67 -10.50
CA ASN A 475 -6.24 -1.82 -11.31
C ASN A 475 -5.20 -2.66 -12.07
N ASN A 476 -5.18 -3.98 -11.90
CA ASN A 476 -4.28 -4.89 -12.60
C ASN A 476 -4.89 -6.27 -12.93
N LEU A 477 -5.67 -6.34 -14.00
CA LEU A 477 -6.03 -7.56 -14.74
C LEU A 477 -4.89 -8.05 -15.66
N THR A 478 -3.78 -7.32 -15.78
CA THR A 478 -2.73 -7.60 -16.77
C THR A 478 -2.09 -8.97 -16.57
N ALA A 479 -2.04 -9.49 -15.33
CA ALA A 479 -1.55 -10.84 -15.06
C ALA A 479 -2.42 -11.93 -15.72
N LEU A 480 -3.75 -11.69 -15.77
CA LEU A 480 -4.73 -12.59 -16.39
C LEU A 480 -4.79 -12.43 -17.91
N LEU A 481 -4.73 -11.19 -18.40
CA LEU A 481 -4.87 -10.86 -19.84
C LEU A 481 -3.57 -11.00 -20.64
N LEU A 482 -2.42 -10.70 -20.03
CA LEU A 482 -1.10 -10.62 -20.67
C LEU A 482 -0.04 -11.20 -19.72
N ARG A 483 0.08 -12.53 -19.67
CA ARG A 483 0.94 -13.27 -18.72
C ARG A 483 2.40 -12.77 -18.65
N SER A 484 2.93 -12.19 -19.73
CA SER A 484 4.29 -11.61 -19.79
C SER A 484 4.41 -10.17 -19.28
N GLY A 485 3.32 -9.39 -19.28
CA GLY A 485 3.31 -7.98 -18.89
C GLY A 485 2.83 -7.73 -17.46
N GLY A 486 1.89 -8.55 -16.98
CA GLY A 486 1.36 -8.43 -15.63
C GLY A 486 2.35 -8.91 -14.57
N THR A 487 2.98 -7.95 -13.88
CA THR A 487 3.66 -8.22 -12.60
C THR A 487 2.74 -8.08 -11.40
N GLY A 488 1.40 -7.95 -11.56
CA GLY A 488 0.55 -7.66 -10.40
C GLY A 488 -0.95 -7.85 -10.38
N PHE A 489 -1.48 -7.70 -9.15
CA PHE A 489 -2.87 -7.86 -8.74
C PHE A 489 -3.25 -6.94 -7.57
N ASP A 490 -4.46 -6.37 -7.62
CA ASP A 490 -5.18 -5.77 -6.50
C ASP A 490 -6.69 -5.98 -6.64
N PHE A 491 -7.41 -5.86 -5.53
CA PHE A 491 -8.85 -5.99 -5.46
C PHE A 491 -9.48 -4.97 -4.51
N SER A 492 -10.53 -4.31 -4.99
CA SER A 492 -11.36 -3.36 -4.26
C SER A 492 -12.79 -3.87 -4.19
N PHE A 493 -13.28 -4.13 -2.99
CA PHE A 493 -14.68 -4.36 -2.67
C PHE A 493 -15.24 -3.16 -1.90
N ASN A 494 -16.41 -2.66 -2.27
CA ASN A 494 -17.11 -1.63 -1.50
C ASN A 494 -18.59 -2.00 -1.34
N LEU A 495 -19.10 -1.96 -0.11
CA LEU A 495 -20.52 -2.11 0.21
C LEU A 495 -20.94 -1.07 1.27
N THR A 496 -21.78 -0.13 0.85
CA THR A 496 -22.21 1.05 1.64
C THR A 496 -23.72 1.25 1.49
N THR A 497 -24.39 1.74 2.53
CA THR A 497 -25.83 2.07 2.51
C THR A 497 -26.03 3.59 2.51
N ALA A 498 -26.91 4.09 1.63
CA ALA A 498 -26.91 5.47 1.17
C ALA A 498 -28.33 6.05 0.98
N PHE A 499 -28.64 7.13 1.70
CA PHE A 499 -29.98 7.73 1.86
C PHE A 499 -30.04 9.20 1.37
N ARG A 500 -31.20 9.61 0.83
CA ARG A 500 -31.44 10.95 0.23
C ARG A 500 -32.43 11.77 1.06
#